data_AF-A0A4Q5XT88-F1
#
_entry.id   AF-A0A4Q5XT88-F1
#
_cell.length_a   1.000
_cell.length_b   1.000
_cell.length_c   1.000
_cell.angle_alpha   90.00
_cell.angle_beta   90.00
_cell.angle_gamma   90.00
#
_symmetry.space_group_name_H-M   'P 1'
#
loop_
_entity.id
_entity.type
_entity.pdbx_description
1 polymer ?
#
loop_
_entity_poly.entity_id
_entity_poly.type
_entity_poly.pdbx_seq_one_letter_code
_entity_poly.pdbx_strand_id
1 'polypeptide(L)' 'MSVKPKSTRANRITVPVSDPKMLRDICGPAHTHLQLLEHAFAEDDVRVDSQGQSGEIIVTG' A
#
# COMPACT_ATOMS: atom_id res chain seq x y z
N MET A 1 13.37 8.68 -32.22
CA MET A 1 13.24 9.33 -30.91
C MET A 1 12.91 8.25 -29.89
N SER A 2 13.86 7.90 -29.01
CA SER A 2 13.67 6.88 -27.98
C SER A 2 12.73 7.44 -26.92
N VAL A 3 11.49 6.94 -26.90
CA VAL A 3 10.61 7.15 -25.76
C VAL A 3 11.23 6.39 -24.59
N LYS A 4 11.96 7.11 -23.72
CA LYS A 4 12.26 6.60 -22.38
C LYS A 4 10.93 6.07 -21.83
N PRO A 5 10.85 4.81 -21.34
CA PRO A 5 9.66 4.39 -20.63
C PRO A 5 9.48 5.43 -19.53
N LYS A 6 8.36 6.15 -19.60
CA LYS A 6 7.97 7.14 -18.61
C LYS A 6 8.11 6.39 -17.30
N SER A 7 9.10 6.75 -16.49
CA SER A 7 9.27 6.16 -15.17
C SER A 7 7.91 6.36 -14.52
N THR A 8 7.13 5.28 -14.48
CA THR A 8 5.92 5.16 -13.70
C THR A 8 6.47 5.38 -12.31
N ARG A 9 6.44 6.62 -11.85
CA ARG A 9 6.71 6.91 -10.45
C ARG A 9 5.75 5.98 -9.74
N ALA A 10 6.31 4.98 -9.06
CA ALA A 10 5.59 3.98 -8.30
C ALA A 10 4.35 4.66 -7.72
N ASN A 11 3.18 4.25 -8.18
CA ASN A 11 1.90 4.89 -8.01
C ASN A 11 1.60 4.87 -6.51
N ARG A 12 2.09 5.90 -5.80
CA ARG A 12 2.04 5.97 -4.36
C ARG A 12 0.70 6.54 -3.94
N ILE A 13 -0.19 5.66 -3.53
CA ILE A 13 -1.52 5.99 -3.03
C ILE A 13 -1.45 6.02 -1.52
N THR A 14 -1.68 7.18 -0.93
CA THR A 14 -1.81 7.33 0.52
C THR A 14 -3.29 7.40 0.85
N VAL A 15 -3.80 6.39 1.54
CA VAL A 15 -5.18 6.30 1.98
C VAL A 15 -5.23 6.76 3.45
N PRO A 16 -5.69 7.98 3.75
CA PRO A 16 -5.88 8.41 5.12
C PRO A 16 -7.05 7.65 5.72
N VAL A 17 -6.82 6.99 6.84
CA VAL A 17 -7.83 6.29 7.62
C VAL A 17 -8.10 7.11 8.87
N SER A 18 -9.21 7.85 8.87
CA SER A 18 -9.55 8.75 9.99
C SER A 18 -9.79 8.03 11.31
N ASP A 19 -10.08 6.73 11.28
CA ASP A 19 -10.35 5.94 12.47
C ASP A 19 -9.24 4.89 12.73
N PRO A 20 -8.51 4.99 13.86
CA PRO A 20 -7.39 4.09 14.16
C PRO A 20 -7.86 2.64 14.41
N LYS A 21 -9.13 2.42 14.78
CA LYS A 21 -9.69 1.08 14.90
C LYS A 21 -9.94 0.47 13.52
N MET A 22 -10.44 1.25 12.56
CA MET A 22 -10.51 0.82 11.15
C MET A 22 -9.13 0.51 10.58
N LEU A 23 -8.12 1.33 10.86
CA LEU A 23 -6.77 1.06 10.37
C LEU A 23 -6.26 -0.29 10.88
N ARG A 24 -6.47 -0.59 12.17
CA ARG A 24 -6.10 -1.88 12.76
C ARG A 24 -6.86 -3.05 12.13
N ASP A 25 -8.13 -2.88 11.79
CA ASP A 25 -8.95 -3.87 11.11
C ASP A 25 -8.46 -4.15 9.67
N ILE A 26 -8.13 -3.08 8.93
CA ILE A 26 -7.60 -3.16 7.56
C ILE A 26 -6.20 -3.77 7.55
N CYS A 27 -5.34 -3.43 8.51
CA CYS A 27 -4.03 -4.08 8.64
C CYS A 27 -4.18 -5.55 9.02
N GLY A 28 -5.24 -5.88 9.77
CA GLY A 28 -5.43 -7.18 10.39
C GLY A 28 -4.41 -7.44 11.51
N PRO A 29 -4.58 -8.54 12.25
CA PRO A 29 -3.61 -8.96 13.25
C PRO A 29 -2.25 -9.20 12.58
N ALA A 30 -1.19 -8.62 13.12
CA ALA A 30 0.19 -8.74 12.62
C ALA A 30 0.38 -8.38 11.12
N HIS A 31 -0.41 -7.45 10.57
CA HIS A 31 -0.34 -7.03 9.15
C HIS A 31 -0.72 -8.12 8.12
N THR A 32 -1.41 -9.19 8.55
CA THR A 32 -1.75 -10.34 7.69
C THR A 32 -2.61 -9.95 6.48
N HIS A 33 -3.51 -8.98 6.63
CA HIS A 33 -4.33 -8.50 5.51
C HIS A 33 -3.50 -7.72 4.49
N LEU A 34 -2.51 -6.93 4.93
CA LEU A 34 -1.60 -6.23 4.03
C LEU A 34 -0.73 -7.22 3.25
N GLN A 35 -0.22 -8.26 3.94
CA GLN A 35 0.54 -9.33 3.29
C GLN A 35 -0.28 -10.08 2.24
N LEU A 36 -1.57 -10.30 2.48
CA LEU A 36 -2.48 -10.87 1.47
C LEU A 36 -2.61 -9.99 0.24
N LEU A 37 -2.74 -8.68 0.42
CA LEU A 37 -2.76 -7.72 -0.70
C LEU A 37 -1.42 -7.72 -1.44
N GLU A 38 -0.30 -7.62 -0.73
CA GLU A 38 1.04 -7.66 -1.36
C GLU A 38 1.25 -8.97 -2.14
N HIS A 39 0.79 -10.11 -1.60
CA HIS A 39 0.92 -11.40 -2.27
C HIS A 39 -0.05 -11.56 -3.45
N ALA A 40 -1.24 -10.96 -3.40
CA ALA A 40 -2.21 -10.97 -4.49
C ALA A 40 -1.79 -10.07 -5.65
N PHE A 41 -1.11 -8.95 -5.37
CA PHE A 41 -0.61 -7.99 -6.36
C PHE A 41 0.92 -8.08 -6.54
N ALA A 42 1.52 -9.22 -6.17
CA ALA A 42 2.96 -9.45 -6.30
C ALA A 42 3.45 -9.38 -7.76
N GLU A 43 2.57 -9.69 -8.72
CA GLU A 43 2.86 -9.61 -10.16
C GLU A 43 2.94 -8.14 -10.65
N ASP A 44 2.31 -7.21 -9.93
CA ASP A 44 2.28 -5.77 -10.23
C ASP A 44 3.30 -4.97 -9.39
N ASP A 45 4.22 -5.64 -8.68
CA ASP A 45 5.22 -5.04 -7.75
C ASP A 45 4.58 -4.15 -6.66
N VAL A 46 3.33 -4.44 -6.29
CA VAL A 46 2.59 -3.65 -5.31
C VAL A 46 3.02 -4.00 -3.88
N ARG A 47 3.44 -2.97 -3.14
CA ARG A 47 3.69 -2.99 -1.71
C ARG A 47 2.64 -2.21 -0.95
N VAL A 48 2.28 -2.71 0.22
CA VAL A 48 1.27 -2.10 1.08
C VAL A 48 1.83 -1.99 2.49
N ASP A 49 2.04 -0.76 2.95
CA ASP A 49 2.53 -0.45 4.28
C ASP A 49 1.45 0.29 5.07
N SER A 50 1.34 0.03 6.37
CA SER A 50 0.51 0.85 7.25
C SER A 50 1.38 1.65 8.19
N GLN A 51 1.27 2.98 8.08
CA GLN A 51 1.85 3.86 9.07
C GLN A 51 0.92 3.91 10.27
N GLY A 52 1.02 2.90 11.12
CA GLY A 52 0.20 2.74 12.33
C GLY A 52 0.27 3.92 13.31
N GLN A 53 1.27 4.80 13.18
CA GLN A 53 1.38 6.04 13.97
C GLN A 53 0.70 7.25 13.31
N SER A 54 0.55 7.25 11.98
CA SER A 54 0.02 8.38 11.21
C SER A 54 -1.43 8.18 10.78
N GLY A 55 -1.98 6.97 10.94
CA GLY A 55 -3.38 6.68 10.56
C GLY A 55 -3.55 6.58 9.04
N GLU A 56 -2.52 6.16 8.31
CA GLU A 56 -2.55 6.09 6.85
C GLU A 56 -2.02 4.75 6.34
N ILE A 57 -2.57 4.32 5.21
CA ILE A 57 -2.10 3.15 4.46
C ILE A 57 -1.44 3.66 3.19
N ILE A 58 -0.21 3.22 2.95
CA ILE A 58 0.58 3.58 1.79
C ILE A 58 0.64 2.37 0.88
N VAL A 59 0.12 2.51 -0.33
CA VAL A 59 0.23 1.52 -1.40
C VAL A 59 1.20 2.07 -2.44
N THR A 60 2.17 1.28 -2.88
CA THR A 60 3.13 1.65 -3.94
C THR A 60 3.27 0.51 -4.94
N GLY A 61 3.21 0.77 -6.25
CA GLY A 61 3.50 -0.20 -7.32
C GLY A 61 3.91 0.49 -8.61
#